data_AF-A0A7X2TIY6-F1
#
_entry.id   AF-A0A7X2TIY6-F1
#
_cell.length_a   1.000
_cell.length_b   1.000
_cell.length_c   1.000
_cell.angle_alpha   90.00
_cell.angle_beta   90.00
_cell.angle_gamma   90.00
#
_symmetry.space_group_name_H-M   'P 1'
#
loop_
_entity.id
_entity.type
_entity.pdbx_description
1 polymer ?
#
loop_
_entity_poly.entity_id
_entity_poly.type
_entity_poly.pdbx_seq_one_letter_code
_entity_poly.pdbx_strand_id
1 'polypeptide(L)'
;MDRLTARLEALEGRVIAHRRILQQLVTLGGADLRQKMLLWLDERAVMQDAEEDPGVLPIEAAALELALADEMRLLHAALAERS
;
A
#
# COMPACT_ATOMS: atom_id res chain seq x y z
N MET A 1 8.86 26.65 -7.32
CA MET A 1 8.26 25.31 -7.26
C MET A 1 6.86 25.41 -7.82
N ASP A 2 6.48 24.53 -8.73
CA ASP A 2 5.15 24.58 -9.35
C ASP A 2 4.07 24.13 -8.33
N ARG A 3 2.84 24.65 -8.47
CA ARG A 3 1.71 24.39 -7.55
C ARG A 3 1.31 22.91 -7.54
N LEU A 4 1.41 22.21 -8.66
CA LEU A 4 1.19 20.77 -8.77
C LEU A 4 2.24 20.01 -7.97
N THR A 5 3.53 20.31 -8.18
CA THR A 5 4.65 19.73 -7.41
C THR A 5 4.43 19.87 -5.90
N ALA A 6 4.12 21.08 -5.41
CA ALA A 6 3.87 21.30 -3.99
C ALA A 6 2.65 20.52 -3.43
N ARG A 7 1.63 20.28 -4.26
CA ARG A 7 0.47 19.46 -3.87
C ARG A 7 0.82 17.97 -3.82
N LEU A 8 1.64 17.50 -4.75
CA LEU A 8 2.11 16.11 -4.77
C LEU A 8 3.00 15.82 -3.56
N GLU A 9 3.95 16.70 -3.25
CA GLU A 9 4.80 16.59 -2.05
C GLU A 9 3.96 16.59 -0.76
N ALA A 10 2.93 17.45 -0.69
CA ALA A 10 2.02 17.47 0.46
C ALA A 10 1.18 16.18 0.58
N LEU A 11 0.80 15.57 -0.54
CA LEU A 11 0.09 14.28 -0.56
C LEU A 11 1.02 13.16 -0.11
N GLU A 12 2.25 13.11 -0.65
CA GLU A 12 3.26 12.14 -0.26
C GLU A 12 3.57 12.22 1.24
N GLY A 13 3.76 13.43 1.78
CA GLY A 13 3.95 13.64 3.21
C GLY A 13 2.79 13.12 4.07
N ARG A 14 1.55 13.28 3.61
CA ARG A 14 0.36 12.70 4.27
C ARG A 14 0.37 11.18 4.22
N VAL A 15 0.67 10.57 3.07
CA VAL A 15 0.74 9.10 2.94
C VAL A 15 1.81 8.53 3.87
N ILE A 16 3.01 9.12 3.89
CA ILE A 16 4.10 8.72 4.80
C ILE A 16 3.65 8.81 6.27
N ALA A 17 2.96 9.88 6.66
CA ALA A 17 2.48 10.04 8.03
C ALA A 17 1.50 8.92 8.42
N HIS A 18 0.53 8.59 7.55
CA HIS A 18 -0.40 7.48 7.79
C HIS A 18 0.32 6.13 7.86
N ARG A 19 1.29 5.89 6.97
CA ARG A 19 2.10 4.65 6.98
C ARG A 19 2.84 4.47 8.30
N ARG A 20 3.45 5.53 8.83
CA ARG A 20 4.15 5.52 10.13
C ARG A 20 3.19 5.20 11.28
N ILE A 21 1.99 5.80 11.28
CA ILE A 21 0.97 5.53 12.30
C ILE A 21 0.52 4.07 12.23
N LEU A 22 0.23 3.54 11.04
CA LEU A 22 -0.16 2.14 10.86
C LEU A 22 0.92 1.19 11.37
N GLN A 23 2.19 1.40 10.99
CA GLN A 23 3.31 0.61 11.49
C GLN A 23 3.42 0.63 13.02
N GLN A 24 3.17 1.79 13.63
CA GLN A 24 3.17 1.91 15.09
C GLN A 24 2.01 1.13 15.72
N LEU A 25 0.80 1.21 15.15
CA LEU A 25 -0.36 0.45 15.64
C LEU A 25 -0.13 -1.06 15.56
N VAL A 26 0.43 -1.55 14.45
CA VAL A 26 0.80 -2.97 14.29
C VAL A 26 1.84 -3.39 15.31
N THR A 27 2.83 -2.53 15.55
CA THR A 27 3.88 -2.79 16.53
C THR A 27 3.33 -2.87 17.96
N LEU A 28 2.41 -1.99 18.31
CA LEU A 28 1.77 -1.97 19.62
C LEU A 28 0.77 -3.12 19.83
N GLY A 29 0.15 -3.62 18.75
CA GLY A 29 -0.82 -4.72 18.82
C GLY A 29 -0.21 -6.11 19.01
N GLY A 30 1.12 -6.24 19.03
CA GLY A 30 1.82 -7.50 19.28
C GLY A 30 1.83 -8.48 18.10
N ALA A 31 2.37 -9.68 18.34
CA ALA A 31 2.63 -10.67 17.28
C ALA A 31 1.36 -11.21 16.60
N ASP A 32 0.27 -11.42 17.34
CA ASP A 32 -0.99 -11.93 16.79
C ASP A 32 -1.63 -10.97 15.77
N LEU A 33 -1.71 -9.67 16.10
CA LEU A 33 -2.21 -8.66 15.16
C LEU A 33 -1.31 -8.58 13.92
N ARG A 34 0.01 -8.60 14.11
CA ARG A 34 0.97 -8.56 13.00
C ARG A 34 0.77 -9.76 12.06
N GLN A 35 0.63 -10.97 12.59
CA GLN A 35 0.44 -12.17 11.78
C GLN A 35 -0.89 -12.14 11.01
N LYS A 36 -1.98 -11.68 11.65
CA LYS A 36 -3.27 -11.48 10.97
C LYS A 36 -3.19 -10.46 9.85
N MET A 37 -2.44 -9.37 10.06
CA MET A 37 -2.24 -8.36 9.03
C MET A 37 -1.38 -8.85 7.87
N LEU A 38 -0.32 -9.64 8.13
CA LEU A 38 0.47 -10.26 7.08
C LEU A 38 -0.39 -11.19 6.22
N LEU A 39 -1.18 -12.07 6.85
CA LEU A 39 -2.09 -12.96 6.13
C LEU A 39 -3.10 -12.18 5.28
N TRP A 40 -3.69 -11.12 5.83
CA TRP A 40 -4.64 -10.27 5.09
C TRP A 40 -3.97 -9.55 3.90
N LEU A 41 -2.71 -9.15 4.03
CA LEU A 41 -1.94 -8.54 2.95
C LEU A 41 -1.62 -9.57 1.85
N ASP A 42 -1.25 -10.79 2.22
CA ASP A 42 -0.96 -11.89 1.29
C ASP A 42 -2.19 -12.25 0.43
N GLU A 43 -3.36 -12.38 1.06
CA GLU A 43 -4.62 -12.69 0.36
C GLU A 43 -4.97 -11.65 -0.72
N ARG A 44 -4.57 -10.39 -0.51
CA ARG A 44 -4.90 -9.28 -1.40
C ARG A 44 -3.82 -8.98 -2.43
N ALA A 45 -2.58 -9.38 -2.16
CA ALA A 45 -1.52 -9.35 -3.15
C ALA A 45 -1.80 -10.32 -4.32
N VAL A 46 -2.51 -11.43 -4.07
CA VAL A 46 -2.80 -12.47 -5.08
C VAL A 46 -3.99 -12.11 -5.98
N MET A 47 -4.90 -11.23 -5.54
CA MET A 47 -6.13 -10.93 -6.29
C MET A 47 -5.94 -9.94 -7.46
N GLN A 48 -4.73 -9.41 -7.68
CA GLN A 48 -4.44 -8.47 -8.78
C GLN A 48 -3.84 -9.15 -10.04
N ASP A 49 -3.26 -10.35 -9.93
CA ASP A 49 -2.59 -10.99 -11.07
C ASP A 49 -3.54 -11.79 -11.99
N ALA A 50 -4.79 -12.04 -11.57
CA ALA A 50 -5.67 -13.02 -12.22
C ALA A 50 -6.81 -12.43 -13.10
N GLU A 51 -6.94 -11.11 -13.21
CA GLU A 51 -8.09 -10.50 -13.90
C GLU A 51 -7.76 -9.24 -14.71
N GLU A 52 -6.56 -9.18 -15.32
CA GLU A 52 -6.27 -8.20 -16.37
C GLU A 52 -6.56 -8.79 -17.76
N ASP A 53 -7.83 -8.73 -18.18
CA ASP A 53 -8.20 -8.89 -19.59
C ASP A 53 -7.60 -7.72 -20.39
N PRO A 54 -6.69 -7.95 -21.36
CA PRO A 54 -5.76 -6.93 -21.89
C PRO A 54 -6.42 -5.81 -22.73
N GLY A 55 -7.74 -5.61 -22.66
CA GLY A 55 -8.48 -4.72 -23.54
C GLY A 55 -9.21 -3.53 -22.92
N VAL A 56 -9.46 -3.46 -21.60
CA VAL A 56 -10.54 -2.58 -21.09
C VAL A 56 -10.29 -1.96 -19.70
N LEU A 57 -9.13 -1.39 -19.43
CA LEU A 57 -9.00 -0.45 -18.30
C LEU A 57 -8.54 0.93 -18.81
N PRO A 58 -9.28 2.02 -18.52
CA PRO A 58 -8.78 3.37 -18.75
C PRO A 58 -7.41 3.52 -18.09
N ILE A 59 -6.43 4.06 -18.81
CA ILE A 59 -5.02 4.16 -18.38
C ILE A 59 -4.89 4.80 -16.98
N GLU A 60 -5.78 5.73 -16.63
CA GLU A 60 -5.81 6.42 -15.35
C GLU A 60 -6.31 5.53 -14.19
N ALA A 61 -7.26 4.62 -14.47
CA ALA A 61 -7.72 3.63 -13.50
C ALA A 61 -6.60 2.60 -13.23
N ALA A 62 -5.88 2.18 -14.27
CA ALA A 62 -4.74 1.28 -14.13
C ALA A 62 -3.59 1.91 -13.30
N ALA A 63 -3.33 3.20 -13.47
CA ALA A 63 -2.29 3.89 -12.70
C ALA A 63 -2.60 3.96 -11.19
N LEU A 64 -3.87 4.16 -10.82
CA LEU A 64 -4.29 4.15 -9.42
C LEU A 64 -4.19 2.75 -8.80
N GLU A 65 -4.67 1.73 -9.52
CA GLU A 65 -4.61 0.34 -9.06
C GLU A 65 -3.16 -0.15 -8.91
N LEU A 66 -2.27 0.23 -9.82
CA LEU A 66 -0.84 -0.08 -9.72
C LEU A 66 -0.19 0.63 -8.52
N ALA A 67 -0.50 1.91 -8.30
CA ALA A 67 -0.01 2.64 -7.14
C ALA A 67 -0.51 2.04 -5.82
N LEU A 68 -1.75 1.54 -5.80
CA LEU A 68 -2.31 0.81 -4.66
C LEU A 68 -1.59 -0.54 -4.45
N ALA A 69 -1.36 -1.29 -5.52
CA ALA A 69 -0.62 -2.55 -5.50
C ALA A 69 0.79 -2.37 -4.91
N ASP A 70 1.51 -1.35 -5.39
CA ASP A 70 2.85 -0.99 -4.91
C ASP A 70 2.82 -0.66 -3.41
N GLU A 71 1.85 0.15 -2.97
CA GLU A 71 1.71 0.51 -1.56
C GLU A 71 1.47 -0.72 -0.68
N MET A 72 0.60 -1.63 -1.12
CA MET A 72 0.29 -2.87 -0.41
C MET A 72 1.53 -3.77 -0.28
N ARG A 73 2.35 -3.89 -1.34
CA ARG A 73 3.63 -4.62 -1.29
C ARG A 73 4.64 -3.99 -0.33
N LEU A 74 4.75 -2.66 -0.31
CA LEU A 74 5.64 -1.94 0.61
C LEU A 74 5.22 -2.12 2.07
N LEU A 75 3.92 -2.09 2.34
CA LEU A 75 3.38 -2.37 3.68
C LEU A 75 3.69 -3.80 4.11
N HIS A 76 3.46 -4.78 3.24
CA HIS A 76 3.78 -6.18 3.51
C HIS A 76 5.27 -6.36 3.87
N ALA A 77 6.18 -5.85 3.03
CA ALA A 77 7.62 -5.92 3.29
C ALA A 77 8.01 -5.30 4.64
N ALA A 78 7.48 -4.12 4.95
CA ALA A 78 7.79 -3.42 6.21
C ALA A 78 7.29 -4.16 7.47
N LEU A 79 6.20 -4.94 7.35
CA LEU A 79 5.68 -5.76 8.43
C LEU A 79 6.49 -7.07 8.58
N ALA A 80 6.89 -7.67 7.46
CA ALA A 80 7.64 -8.93 7.41
C ALA A 80 9.09 -8.79 7.93
N GLU A 81 9.78 -7.68 7.67
CA GLU A 81 11.14 -7.42 8.17
C GLU A 81 11.25 -7.31 9.70
N ARG A 82 10.11 -7.15 10.40
CA ARG A 82 10.05 -6.95 11.85
C ARG A 82 9.59 -8.22 12.60
N SER A 83 9.62 -9.37 11.93
CA SER A 83 9.22 -10.70 12.42
C SER A 83 10.33 -11.39 13.19
#